data_AF-A0A948RD11-F1
#
_entry.id   AF-A0A948RD11-F1
#
_cell.length_a   1.000
_cell.length_b   1.000
_cell.length_c   1.000
_cell.angle_alpha   90.00
_cell.angle_beta   90.00
_cell.angle_gamma   90.00
#
_symmetry.space_group_name_H-M   'P 1'
#
loop_
_entity.id
_entity.type
_entity.pdbx_description
1 polymer ?
#
loop_
_entity_poly.entity_id
_entity_poly.type
_entity_poly.pdbx_seq_one_letter_code
_entity_poly.pdbx_strand_id
1 'polypeptide(L)'
;MEDPVIKSALEIAMEKIARMPKLTPEETTEQQEREYKPRGEAIASKYMGSMLKVADLDTELNKYHGAERELVKKAILLSLMPSISMEDNEKSQRAIAGMKMLAPKVDLEEISTEVSAIFAEFHQEKERKYSIHEAVEQEKLRQLGIAGSAV
;
A
#
# COMPACT_ATOMS: atom_id res chain seq x y z
N MET A 1 27.85 -52.90 31.44
CA MET A 1 27.23 -51.66 31.91
C MET A 1 27.65 -50.61 30.91
N GLU A 2 26.74 -50.17 30.04
CA GLU A 2 27.03 -49.10 29.08
C GLU A 2 26.99 -47.77 29.83
N ASP A 3 28.08 -47.00 29.75
CA ASP A 3 28.16 -45.66 30.34
C ASP A 3 27.10 -44.75 29.70
N PRO A 4 26.38 -43.92 30.47
CA PRO A 4 25.38 -43.02 29.92
C PRO A 4 26.08 -41.95 29.08
N VAL A 5 26.02 -42.10 27.76
CA VAL A 5 26.50 -41.10 26.80
C VAL A 5 25.71 -39.81 27.03
N ILE A 6 26.40 -38.77 27.52
CA ILE A 6 25.81 -37.44 27.73
C ILE A 6 25.60 -36.81 26.35
N LYS A 7 24.35 -36.69 25.93
CA LYS A 7 23.97 -35.99 24.69
C LYS A 7 24.33 -34.52 24.76
N SER A 8 24.81 -33.97 23.65
CA SER A 8 25.03 -32.52 23.53
C SER A 8 23.71 -31.74 23.48
N ALA A 9 23.77 -30.45 23.81
CA ALA A 9 22.61 -29.56 23.70
C ALA A 9 22.04 -29.50 22.28
N LEU A 10 22.90 -29.60 21.25
CA LEU A 10 22.49 -29.65 19.85
C LEU A 10 21.72 -30.93 19.52
N GLU A 11 22.20 -32.09 19.98
CA GLU A 11 21.51 -33.38 19.77
C GLU A 11 20.15 -33.39 20.46
N ILE A 12 20.05 -32.86 21.68
CA ILE A 12 18.77 -32.73 22.39
C ILE A 12 17.82 -31.79 21.63
N ALA A 13 18.33 -30.69 21.06
CA ALA A 13 17.53 -29.76 20.26
C ALA A 13 17.03 -30.40 18.95
N MET A 14 17.90 -31.10 18.22
CA MET A 14 17.55 -31.80 16.98
C MET A 14 16.55 -32.93 17.23
N GLU A 15 16.72 -33.68 18.33
CA GLU A 15 15.79 -34.75 18.71
C GLU A 15 14.41 -34.19 19.09
N LYS A 16 14.35 -33.01 19.71
CA LYS A 16 13.10 -32.29 19.95
C LYS A 16 12.45 -31.80 18.65
N ILE A 17 13.22 -31.23 17.73
CA ILE A 17 12.73 -30.78 16.41
C ILE A 17 12.18 -31.96 15.61
N ALA A 18 12.87 -33.11 15.61
CA ALA A 18 12.44 -34.30 14.90
C ALA A 18 11.12 -34.89 15.45
N ARG A 19 10.82 -34.63 16.73
CA ARG A 19 9.58 -35.06 17.39
C ARG A 19 8.45 -34.03 17.28
N MET A 20 8.72 -32.82 16.78
CA MET A 20 7.68 -31.83 16.58
C MET A 20 6.79 -32.22 15.38
N PRO A 21 5.47 -32.09 15.50
CA PRO A 21 4.59 -32.26 14.36
C PRO A 21 4.93 -31.23 13.28
N LYS A 22 4.79 -31.62 12.01
CA LYS A 22 4.86 -30.65 10.91
C LYS A 22 3.77 -29.61 11.10
N LEU A 23 4.06 -28.37 10.70
CA LEU A 23 3.07 -27.30 10.69
C LEU A 23 1.82 -27.73 9.93
N THR A 24 0.68 -27.36 10.46
CA THR A 24 -0.58 -27.46 9.74
C THR A 24 -0.56 -26.54 8.52
N PRO A 25 -1.43 -26.77 7.52
CA PRO A 25 -1.55 -25.89 6.36
C PRO A 25 -1.86 -24.43 6.73
N GLU A 26 -2.63 -24.22 7.81
CA GLU A 26 -2.98 -22.90 8.31
C GLU A 26 -1.78 -22.19 8.92
N GLU A 27 -1.03 -22.86 9.81
CA GLU A 27 0.20 -22.30 10.41
C GLU A 27 1.28 -22.04 9.34
N THR A 28 1.36 -22.89 8.32
CA THR A 28 2.27 -22.69 7.18
C THR A 28 1.90 -21.41 6.43
N THR A 29 0.60 -21.19 6.19
CA THR A 29 0.10 -19.98 5.51
C THR A 29 0.37 -18.74 6.35
N GLU A 30 0.10 -18.79 7.66
CA GLU A 30 0.34 -17.67 8.57
C GLU A 30 1.83 -17.30 8.63
N GLN A 31 2.70 -18.30 8.69
CA GLN A 31 4.15 -18.08 8.68
C GLN A 31 4.62 -17.44 7.37
N GLN A 32 4.12 -17.92 6.22
CA GLN A 32 4.43 -17.33 4.92
C GLN A 32 3.91 -15.89 4.81
N GLU A 33 2.69 -15.61 5.28
CA GLU A 33 2.17 -14.24 5.29
C GLU A 33 3.02 -13.32 6.19
N ARG A 34 3.45 -13.79 7.37
CA ARG A 34 4.36 -13.01 8.25
C ARG A 34 5.69 -12.69 7.59
N GLU A 35 6.21 -13.57 6.73
CA GLU A 35 7.47 -13.35 6.04
C GLU A 35 7.34 -12.41 4.82
N TYR A 36 6.29 -12.59 4.02
CA TYR A 36 6.17 -11.91 2.72
C TYR A 36 5.37 -10.61 2.77
N LYS A 37 4.45 -10.46 3.74
CA LYS A 37 3.66 -9.24 3.90
C LYS A 37 4.54 -7.99 4.11
N PRO A 38 5.52 -7.97 5.03
CA PRO A 38 6.37 -6.79 5.24
C PRO A 38 7.19 -6.42 3.99
N ARG A 39 7.54 -7.41 3.16
CA ARG A 39 8.28 -7.19 1.92
C ARG A 39 7.42 -6.46 0.89
N GLY A 40 6.17 -6.89 0.72
CA GLY A 40 5.21 -6.20 -0.14
C GLY A 40 4.89 -4.78 0.33
N GLU A 41 4.69 -4.61 1.65
CA GLU A 41 4.47 -3.29 2.27
C GLU A 41 5.64 -2.33 2.01
N ALA A 42 6.88 -2.81 2.13
CA ALA A 42 8.07 -2.01 1.86
C ALA A 42 8.17 -1.59 0.39
N ILE A 43 7.83 -2.47 -0.56
CA ILE A 43 7.80 -2.15 -1.99
C ILE A 43 6.73 -1.09 -2.27
N ALA A 44 5.52 -1.27 -1.74
CA ALA A 44 4.43 -0.30 -1.88
C ALA A 44 4.82 1.08 -1.32
N SER A 45 5.44 1.11 -0.13
CA SER A 45 5.91 2.35 0.49
C SER A 45 6.94 3.08 -0.39
N LYS A 46 7.94 2.36 -0.93
CA LYS A 46 8.94 2.95 -1.84
C LYS A 46 8.32 3.47 -3.13
N TYR A 47 7.35 2.74 -3.68
CA TYR A 47 6.62 3.16 -4.86
C TYR A 47 5.81 4.43 -4.61
N MET A 48 5.05 4.49 -3.51
CA MET A 48 4.27 5.68 -3.14
C MET A 48 5.18 6.87 -2.78
N GLY A 49 6.35 6.62 -2.19
CA GLY A 49 7.38 7.62 -1.90
C GLY A 49 8.21 8.05 -3.12
N SER A 50 7.81 7.68 -4.35
CA SER A 50 8.49 8.02 -5.60
C SER A 50 9.94 7.52 -5.73
N MET A 51 10.39 6.61 -4.87
CA MET A 51 11.69 5.94 -4.99
C MET A 51 11.67 4.88 -6.10
N LEU A 52 10.49 4.33 -6.42
CA LEU A 52 10.27 3.39 -7.51
C LEU A 52 9.29 3.98 -8.52
N LYS A 53 9.54 3.73 -9.81
CA LYS A 53 8.61 3.97 -10.90
C LYS A 53 7.66 2.78 -11.05
N VAL A 54 6.57 2.96 -11.79
CA VAL A 54 5.59 1.88 -12.05
C VAL A 54 6.22 0.66 -12.72
N ALA A 55 7.18 0.87 -13.63
CA ALA A 55 7.91 -0.21 -14.29
C ALA A 55 8.83 -1.01 -13.33
N ASP A 56 9.26 -0.38 -12.23
CA ASP A 56 10.13 -1.03 -11.24
C ASP A 56 9.34 -2.02 -10.37
N LEU A 57 8.00 -1.92 -10.30
CA LEU A 57 7.16 -2.83 -9.52
C LEU A 57 7.27 -4.28 -10.00
N ASP A 58 7.27 -4.50 -11.33
CA ASP A 58 7.45 -5.85 -11.88
C ASP A 58 8.88 -6.35 -11.64
N THR A 59 9.88 -5.47 -11.74
CA THR A 59 11.27 -5.80 -11.42
C THR A 59 11.43 -6.24 -9.96
N GLU A 60 10.80 -5.55 -9.01
CA GLU A 60 10.79 -5.95 -7.61
C GLU A 60 10.08 -7.29 -7.38
N LEU A 61 8.97 -7.53 -8.08
CA LEU A 61 8.25 -8.80 -8.00
C LEU A 61 9.00 -9.99 -8.60
N ASN A 62 9.81 -9.76 -9.65
CA ASN A 62 10.57 -10.81 -10.30
C ASN A 62 11.69 -11.40 -9.42
N LYS A 63 11.97 -10.79 -8.26
CA LYS A 63 12.86 -11.34 -7.22
C LYS A 63 12.24 -12.52 -6.47
N TYR A 64 10.94 -12.74 -6.61
CA TYR A 64 10.19 -13.80 -5.94
C TYR A 64 9.62 -14.79 -6.97
N HIS A 65 9.38 -16.04 -6.54
CA HIS A 65 8.93 -17.10 -7.43
C HIS A 65 7.72 -17.86 -6.88
N GLY A 66 6.88 -18.39 -7.77
CA GLY A 66 5.73 -19.21 -7.41
C GLY A 66 4.80 -18.52 -6.40
N ALA A 67 4.49 -19.22 -5.31
CA ALA A 67 3.58 -18.76 -4.26
C ALA A 67 4.08 -17.49 -3.54
N GLU A 68 5.39 -17.34 -3.37
CA GLU A 68 5.99 -16.17 -2.71
C GLU A 68 5.71 -14.89 -3.49
N ARG A 69 5.82 -14.97 -4.83
CA ARG A 69 5.53 -13.84 -5.72
C ARG A 69 4.09 -13.38 -5.57
N GLU A 70 3.15 -14.32 -5.47
CA GLU A 70 1.73 -14.00 -5.29
C GLU A 70 1.44 -13.39 -3.91
N LEU A 71 2.09 -13.88 -2.85
CA LEU A 71 1.97 -13.30 -1.51
C LEU A 71 2.50 -11.87 -1.44
N VAL A 72 3.68 -11.62 -2.02
CA VAL A 72 4.26 -10.27 -2.10
C VAL A 72 3.37 -9.36 -2.94
N LYS A 73 2.89 -9.83 -4.10
CA LYS A 73 1.98 -9.08 -4.96
C LYS A 73 0.67 -8.72 -4.25
N LYS A 74 0.05 -9.67 -3.55
CA LYS A 74 -1.14 -9.46 -2.71
C LYS A 74 -0.86 -8.39 -1.66
N ALA A 75 0.26 -8.47 -0.97
CA ALA A 75 0.66 -7.48 0.04
C ALA A 75 0.83 -6.08 -0.57
N ILE A 76 1.48 -5.94 -1.73
CA ILE A 76 1.61 -4.64 -2.42
C ILE A 76 0.23 -4.08 -2.73
N LEU A 77 -0.66 -4.86 -3.33
CA LEU A 77 -2.02 -4.42 -3.69
C LEU A 77 -2.80 -3.93 -2.46
N LEU A 78 -2.79 -4.70 -1.38
CA LEU A 78 -3.45 -4.34 -0.12
C LEU A 78 -2.87 -3.06 0.49
N SER A 79 -1.57 -2.80 0.33
CA SER A 79 -0.93 -1.56 0.79
C SER A 79 -1.23 -0.35 -0.09
N LEU A 80 -1.54 -0.54 -1.38
CA LEU A 80 -1.88 0.56 -2.29
C LEU A 80 -3.33 1.03 -2.10
N MET A 81 -4.27 0.12 -1.80
CA MET A 81 -5.69 0.44 -1.67
C MET A 81 -6.00 1.64 -0.76
N PRO A 82 -5.42 1.78 0.45
CA PRO A 82 -5.72 2.91 1.33
C PRO A 82 -5.22 4.26 0.83
N SER A 83 -4.37 4.27 -0.21
CA SER A 83 -3.85 5.51 -0.81
C SER A 83 -4.80 6.14 -1.82
N ILE A 84 -5.89 5.47 -2.18
CA ILE A 84 -6.94 6.00 -3.05
C ILE A 84 -7.88 6.84 -2.18
N SER A 85 -7.77 8.17 -2.27
CA SER A 85 -8.60 9.12 -1.54
C SER A 85 -8.92 10.35 -2.38
N MET A 86 -10.06 10.99 -2.08
CA MET A 86 -10.51 12.23 -2.73
C MET A 86 -9.65 13.45 -2.37
N GLU A 87 -8.80 13.33 -1.35
CA GLU A 87 -7.99 14.45 -0.85
C GLU A 87 -6.76 14.71 -1.73
N ASP A 88 -6.19 13.65 -2.29
CA ASP A 88 -4.96 13.67 -3.08
C ASP A 88 -5.14 12.85 -4.35
N ASN A 89 -5.57 13.52 -5.41
CA ASN A 89 -5.83 12.90 -6.71
C ASN A 89 -4.54 12.33 -7.33
N GLU A 90 -3.40 13.01 -7.19
CA GLU A 90 -2.13 12.53 -7.76
C GLU A 90 -1.68 11.22 -7.09
N LYS A 91 -1.75 11.18 -5.76
CA LYS A 91 -1.43 9.97 -4.99
C LYS A 91 -2.38 8.83 -5.32
N SER A 92 -3.66 9.13 -5.50
CA SER A 92 -4.66 8.13 -5.89
C SER A 92 -4.41 7.57 -7.29
N GLN A 93 -4.16 8.44 -8.28
CA GLN A 93 -3.81 8.03 -9.63
C GLN A 93 -2.55 7.18 -9.66
N ARG A 94 -1.55 7.52 -8.83
CA ARG A 94 -0.35 6.72 -8.66
C ARG A 94 -0.65 5.34 -8.10
N ALA A 95 -1.48 5.24 -7.07
CA ALA A 95 -1.90 3.96 -6.50
C ALA A 95 -2.61 3.08 -7.54
N ILE A 96 -3.56 3.64 -8.29
CA ILE A 96 -4.31 2.95 -9.36
C ILE A 96 -3.36 2.47 -10.46
N ALA A 97 -2.42 3.31 -10.92
CA ALA A 97 -1.44 2.93 -11.93
C ALA A 97 -0.58 1.74 -11.48
N GLY A 98 -0.19 1.72 -10.19
CA GLY A 98 0.53 0.60 -9.60
C GLY A 98 -0.31 -0.68 -9.59
N MET A 99 -1.57 -0.60 -9.16
CA MET A 99 -2.49 -1.73 -9.15
C MET A 99 -2.72 -2.31 -10.55
N LYS A 100 -2.88 -1.45 -11.56
CA LYS A 100 -3.05 -1.85 -12.95
C LYS A 100 -1.84 -2.61 -13.50
N MET A 101 -0.63 -2.16 -13.19
CA MET A 101 0.61 -2.86 -13.56
C MET A 101 0.67 -4.26 -12.94
N LEU A 102 0.24 -4.39 -11.68
CA LEU A 102 0.30 -5.64 -10.94
C LEU A 102 -0.81 -6.63 -11.32
N ALA A 103 -1.99 -6.13 -11.69
CA ALA A 103 -3.18 -6.93 -11.99
C ALA A 103 -3.76 -6.64 -13.39
N PRO A 104 -2.99 -6.85 -14.48
CA PRO A 104 -3.41 -6.47 -15.84
C PRO A 104 -4.60 -7.28 -16.38
N LYS A 105 -4.95 -8.39 -15.72
CA LYS A 105 -6.12 -9.22 -16.09
C LYS A 105 -7.44 -8.64 -15.58
N VAL A 106 -7.38 -7.71 -14.63
CA VAL A 106 -8.56 -6.99 -14.15
C VAL A 106 -8.68 -5.74 -15.00
N ASP A 107 -9.78 -5.59 -15.71
CA ASP A 107 -10.06 -4.34 -16.40
C ASP A 107 -10.39 -3.28 -15.34
N LEU A 108 -9.41 -2.42 -15.08
CA LEU A 108 -9.52 -1.31 -14.15
C LEU A 108 -9.74 0.02 -14.87
N GLU A 109 -9.84 0.05 -16.21
CA GLU A 109 -9.96 1.30 -16.95
C GLU A 109 -11.29 1.99 -16.66
N GLU A 110 -12.38 1.24 -16.68
CA GLU A 110 -13.72 1.76 -16.39
C GLU A 110 -13.79 2.31 -14.96
N ILE A 111 -13.33 1.52 -13.99
CA ILE A 111 -13.30 1.91 -12.57
C ILE A 111 -12.38 3.13 -12.38
N SER A 112 -11.20 3.15 -12.99
CA SER A 112 -10.26 4.27 -12.90
C SER A 112 -10.85 5.56 -13.48
N THR A 113 -11.60 5.44 -14.57
CA THR A 113 -12.28 6.57 -15.23
C THR A 113 -13.38 7.12 -14.34
N GLU A 114 -14.21 6.25 -13.77
CA GLU A 114 -15.29 6.63 -12.86
C GLU A 114 -14.75 7.29 -11.59
N VAL A 115 -13.73 6.71 -10.96
CA VAL A 115 -13.06 7.30 -9.78
C VAL A 115 -12.48 8.67 -10.09
N SER A 116 -11.83 8.82 -11.25
CA SER A 116 -11.27 10.10 -11.68
C SER A 116 -12.35 11.16 -11.92
N ALA A 117 -13.50 10.77 -12.47
CA ALA A 117 -14.63 11.67 -12.68
C ALA A 117 -15.21 12.16 -11.34
N ILE A 118 -15.41 11.25 -10.37
CA ILE A 118 -15.87 11.60 -9.02
C ILE A 118 -14.91 12.58 -8.35
N PHE A 119 -13.60 12.35 -8.46
CA PHE A 119 -12.60 13.21 -7.84
C PHE A 119 -12.55 14.60 -8.50
N ALA A 120 -12.68 14.66 -9.83
CA ALA A 120 -12.75 15.92 -10.55
C ALA A 120 -13.99 16.74 -10.15
N GLU A 121 -15.16 16.11 -10.06
CA GLU A 121 -16.39 16.76 -9.61
C GLU A 121 -16.25 17.29 -8.18
N PHE A 122 -15.73 16.47 -7.26
CA PHE A 122 -15.48 16.87 -5.88
C PHE A 122 -14.55 18.09 -5.79
N HIS A 123 -13.42 18.08 -6.51
CA HIS A 123 -12.49 19.20 -6.52
C HIS A 123 -13.10 20.46 -7.13
N GLN A 124 -13.89 20.34 -8.20
CA GLN A 124 -14.57 21.47 -8.81
C GLN A 124 -15.59 22.11 -7.86
N GLU A 125 -16.41 21.31 -7.19
CA GLU A 125 -17.39 21.80 -6.22
C GLU A 125 -16.72 22.42 -4.99
N LYS A 126 -15.60 21.84 -4.55
CA LYS A 126 -14.78 22.38 -3.47
C LYS A 126 -14.29 23.78 -3.84
N GLU A 127 -13.59 23.92 -4.97
CA GLU A 127 -13.08 25.21 -5.45
C GLU A 127 -14.17 26.27 -5.63
N ARG A 128 -15.33 25.87 -6.19
CA ARG A 128 -16.47 26.79 -6.33
C ARG A 128 -16.96 27.30 -4.97
N LYS A 129 -17.07 26.43 -3.97
CA LYS A 129 -17.52 26.84 -2.64
C LYS A 129 -16.51 27.72 -1.92
N TYR A 130 -15.22 27.40 -2.01
CA TYR A 130 -14.16 28.19 -1.39
C TYR A 130 -14.06 29.58 -2.02
N SER A 131 -14.07 29.69 -3.35
CA SER A 131 -14.01 30.98 -4.05
C SER A 131 -15.22 31.88 -3.74
N ILE A 132 -16.42 31.32 -3.65
CA ILE A 132 -17.61 32.08 -3.22
C ILE A 132 -17.45 32.57 -1.78
N HIS A 133 -16.99 31.70 -0.87
CA HIS A 133 -16.78 32.06 0.52
C HIS A 133 -15.71 33.16 0.68
N GLU A 134 -14.59 33.02 -0.01
CA GLU A 134 -13.50 33.99 0.00
C GLU A 134 -13.97 35.35 -0.55
N ALA A 135 -14.74 35.36 -1.64
CA ALA A 135 -15.31 36.60 -2.18
C ALA A 135 -16.27 37.28 -1.19
N VAL A 136 -17.13 36.52 -0.52
CA VAL A 136 -18.04 37.05 0.51
C VAL A 136 -17.27 37.56 1.73
N GLU A 137 -16.21 36.88 2.14
CA GLU A 137 -15.37 37.27 3.26
C GLU A 137 -14.56 38.53 2.95
N GLN A 138 -13.95 38.61 1.76
CA GLN A 138 -13.26 39.82 1.30
C GLN A 138 -14.21 41.02 1.21
N GLU A 139 -15.44 40.83 0.73
CA GLU A 139 -16.44 41.88 0.69
C GLU A 139 -16.86 42.35 2.09
N LYS A 140 -17.05 41.42 3.05
CA LYS A 140 -17.30 41.79 4.46
C LYS A 140 -16.13 42.55 5.07
N LEU A 141 -14.89 42.12 4.82
CA LEU A 141 -13.69 42.79 5.32
C LEU A 141 -13.54 44.20 4.73
N ARG A 142 -13.93 44.39 3.45
CA ARG A 142 -14.04 45.71 2.81
C ARG A 142 -15.09 46.59 3.48
N GLN A 143 -16.29 46.07 3.73
CA GLN A 143 -17.36 46.82 4.41
C GLN A 143 -16.98 47.22 5.84
N LEU A 144 -16.18 46.41 6.53
CA LEU A 144 -15.66 46.71 7.87
C LEU A 144 -14.46 47.66 7.84
N GLY A 145 -13.98 48.07 6.67
CA GLY A 145 -12.79 48.93 6.52
C GLY A 145 -11.47 48.25 6.94
N ILE A 146 -11.48 46.93 7.11
CA ILE A 146 -10.32 46.13 7.54
C ILE A 146 -9.47 45.76 6.32
N ALA A 147 -10.08 45.65 5.14
CA ALA A 147 -9.37 45.45 3.88
C ALA A 147 -8.74 46.78 3.39
N GLY A 148 -7.78 47.29 4.15
CA GLY A 148 -6.88 48.35 3.72
C GLY A 148 -5.82 47.77 2.77
N SER A 149 -5.71 48.36 1.59
CA SER A 149 -4.64 48.12 0.61
C SER A 149 -3.27 48.42 1.23
N ALA A 150 -2.66 47.44 1.89
CA ALA A 150 -1.22 47.43 2.09
C ALA A 150 -0.57 46.89 0.81
N VAL A 151 -0.24 47.81 -0.09
CA VAL A 151 0.81 47.62 -1.11
C VAL A 151 2.12 48.04 -0.46
#